data_AF-A0A4Q2LIT6-F1
#
_entry.id   AF-A0A4Q2LIT6-F1
#
_cell.length_a   1.000
_cell.length_b   1.000
_cell.length_c   1.000
_cell.angle_alpha   90.00
_cell.angle_beta   90.00
_cell.angle_gamma   90.00
#
_symmetry.space_group_name_H-M   'P 1'
#
loop_
_entity.id
_entity.type
_entity.pdbx_description
1 polymer ?
#
loop_
_entity_poly.entity_id
_entity_poly.type
_entity_poly.pdbx_seq_one_letter_code
_entity_poly.pdbx_strand_id
1 'polypeptide(L)' 'MNLEAMNIYEIEEYAKDHGYDSLEFLIINKEGNSFNGRFLDAYFGMIQIEAISDGFIRLEQLRNQFGSEYFKFIPLAKS' A
#
# COMPACT_ATOMS: atom_id res chain seq x y z
N MET A 1 10.38 -4.77 -14.75
CA MET A 1 9.27 -3.85 -15.06
C MET A 1 9.33 -2.75 -14.02
N ASN A 2 9.60 -1.50 -14.39
CA ASN A 2 9.51 -0.39 -13.43
C ASN A 2 8.03 -0.13 -13.20
N LEU A 3 7.52 -0.53 -12.04
CA LEU A 3 6.16 -0.21 -11.64
C LEU A 3 6.17 1.25 -11.17
N GLU A 4 5.25 2.06 -11.72
CA GLU A 4 5.15 3.48 -11.38
C GLU A 4 4.65 3.66 -9.94
N ALA A 5 5.03 4.78 -9.32
CA ALA A 5 4.55 5.12 -7.99
C ALA A 5 3.10 5.56 -8.04
N MET A 6 2.26 4.88 -7.27
CA MET A 6 0.80 5.03 -7.21
C MET A 6 0.37 5.77 -5.94
N ASN A 7 -0.69 6.55 -6.00
CA ASN A 7 -1.38 7.06 -4.82
C ASN A 7 -2.23 5.96 -4.14
N ILE A 8 -2.86 6.29 -3.00
CA ILE A 8 -3.67 5.30 -2.25
C ILE A 8 -4.82 4.71 -3.09
N TYR A 9 -5.48 5.48 -3.94
CA TYR A 9 -6.59 4.98 -4.77
C TYR A 9 -6.10 4.09 -5.90
N GLU A 10 -4.98 4.47 -6.52
CA GLU A 10 -4.38 3.70 -7.61
C GLU A 10 -3.88 2.34 -7.14
N ILE A 11 -3.23 2.26 -5.98
CA ILE A 11 -2.80 0.97 -5.41
C ILE A 11 -4.00 0.14 -4.94
N GLU A 12 -5.04 0.83 -4.43
CA GLU A 12 -6.45 0.42 -4.36
C GLU A 12 -6.89 -0.54 -5.47
N GLU A 13 -7.05 0.07 -6.63
CA GLU A 13 -7.56 -0.55 -7.85
C GLU A 13 -6.54 -1.51 -8.47
N TYR A 14 -5.25 -1.18 -8.43
CA TYR A 14 -4.19 -2.07 -8.90
C TYR A 14 -4.23 -3.40 -8.15
N ALA A 15 -4.37 -3.35 -6.83
CA ALA A 15 -4.53 -4.55 -6.04
C ALA A 15 -5.77 -5.32 -6.52
N LYS A 16 -6.96 -4.67 -6.63
CA LYS A 16 -8.26 -5.20 -7.16
C LYS A 16 -8.08 -6.05 -8.42
N ASP A 17 -7.24 -5.60 -9.34
CA ASP A 17 -7.07 -6.24 -10.64
C ASP A 17 -6.03 -7.38 -10.66
N HIS A 18 -5.10 -7.44 -9.71
CA HIS A 18 -3.89 -8.30 -9.82
C HIS A 18 -3.83 -9.52 -8.88
N GLY A 19 -4.95 -9.92 -8.28
CA GLY A 19 -5.06 -11.20 -7.56
C GLY A 19 -4.52 -11.16 -6.12
N TYR A 20 -5.40 -11.46 -5.19
CA TYR A 20 -5.37 -11.00 -3.79
C TYR A 20 -4.70 -11.92 -2.79
N ASP A 21 -4.44 -11.33 -1.63
CA ASP A 21 -3.93 -11.90 -0.37
C ASP A 21 -2.41 -11.93 -0.24
N SER A 22 -1.66 -11.16 -1.05
CA SER A 22 -0.22 -10.99 -0.78
C SER A 22 0.48 -9.94 -1.66
N LEU A 23 -0.21 -8.98 -2.27
CA LEU A 23 0.51 -7.98 -3.07
C LEU A 23 1.43 -7.19 -2.14
N GLU A 24 2.74 -7.36 -2.34
CA GLU A 24 3.77 -6.61 -1.64
C GLU A 24 4.01 -5.28 -2.35
N PHE A 25 4.30 -4.26 -1.56
CA PHE A 25 4.56 -2.92 -2.06
C PHE A 25 5.54 -2.18 -1.14
N LEU A 26 6.23 -1.20 -1.71
CA LEU A 26 6.97 -0.19 -0.95
C LEU A 26 6.08 1.03 -0.75
N ILE A 27 5.82 1.43 0.50
CA ILE A 27 5.23 2.71 0.86
C ILE A 27 6.35 3.74 1.00
N ILE A 28 6.17 4.93 0.44
CA ILE A 28 7.04 6.09 0.62
C ILE A 28 6.18 7.25 1.14
N ASN A 29 6.53 7.81 2.29
CA ASN A 29 5.83 8.97 2.85
C ASN A 29 6.35 10.30 2.26
N LYS A 30 5.68 11.42 2.54
CA LYS A 30 6.10 12.76 2.06
C LYS A 30 7.50 13.19 2.51
N GLU A 31 8.04 12.57 3.56
CA GLU A 31 9.37 12.85 4.12
C GLU A 31 10.47 12.02 3.44
N GLY A 32 10.09 11.12 2.53
CA GLY A 32 11.00 10.21 1.84
C GLY A 32 11.32 8.92 2.59
N ASN A 33 10.69 8.68 3.74
CA ASN A 33 10.84 7.42 4.48
C ASN A 33 10.10 6.30 3.75
N SER A 34 10.75 5.15 3.61
CA SER A 34 10.19 3.99 2.93
C SER A 34 9.96 2.79 3.86
N PHE A 35 8.87 2.07 3.63
CA PHE A 35 8.44 0.94 4.44
C PHE A 35 7.89 -0.16 3.53
N ASN A 36 8.23 -1.41 3.82
CA ASN A 36 7.59 -2.54 3.15
C ASN A 36 6.20 -2.77 3.74
N GLY A 37 5.26 -3.11 2.87
CA GLY A 37 3.95 -3.56 3.27
C GLY A 37 3.36 -4.54 2.29
N ARG A 38 2.23 -5.10 2.68
CA ARG A 38 1.47 -6.03 1.84
C ARG A 38 -0.01 -5.87 2.07
N PHE A 39 -0.81 -6.19 1.05
CA PHE A 39 -2.23 -6.37 1.22
C PHE A 39 -2.52 -7.70 1.91
N LEU A 40 -3.31 -7.63 2.98
CA LEU A 40 -3.92 -8.78 3.61
C LEU A 40 -5.26 -9.11 2.95
N ASP A 41 -5.99 -8.06 2.56
CA ASP A 41 -7.25 -8.14 1.83
C ASP A 41 -7.48 -6.78 1.19
N ALA A 42 -7.28 -6.67 -0.12
CA ALA A 42 -7.42 -5.39 -0.78
C ALA A 42 -8.89 -4.97 -1.04
N TYR A 43 -9.90 -5.79 -0.71
CA TYR A 43 -11.31 -5.54 -1.00
C TYR A 43 -11.85 -4.65 0.11
N PHE A 44 -11.35 -4.91 1.32
CA PHE A 44 -11.49 -4.04 2.47
C PHE A 44 -10.32 -3.07 2.65
N GLY A 45 -9.38 -3.01 1.69
CA GLY A 45 -8.20 -2.14 1.75
C GLY A 45 -7.32 -2.40 2.98
N MET A 46 -7.27 -3.63 3.47
CA MET A 46 -6.49 -4.04 4.64
C MET A 46 -5.04 -4.32 4.24
N ILE A 47 -4.12 -3.58 4.86
CA ILE A 47 -2.69 -3.73 4.65
C ILE A 47 -1.96 -3.98 5.96
N GLN A 48 -0.81 -4.64 5.86
CA GLN A 48 0.19 -4.74 6.91
C GLN A 48 1.41 -3.91 6.51
N ILE A 49 1.96 -3.15 7.46
CA ILE A 49 3.20 -2.39 7.29
C ILE A 49 4.17 -2.87 8.36
N GLU A 50 5.22 -3.57 7.94
CA GLU A 50 6.13 -4.29 8.83
C GLU A 50 6.80 -3.37 9.87
N ALA A 51 7.08 -2.13 9.48
CA ALA A 51 7.75 -1.16 10.34
C ALA A 51 6.87 -0.54 11.43
N ILE A 52 5.54 -0.65 11.32
CA ILE A 52 4.60 0.03 12.23
C ILE A 52 4.06 -0.95 13.28
N SER A 53 3.67 -2.16 12.88
CA SER A 53 3.20 -3.20 13.82
C SER A 53 2.99 -4.55 13.11
N ASP A 54 2.86 -5.61 13.90
CA ASP A 54 2.34 -6.91 13.46
C ASP A 54 0.83 -6.91 13.14
N GLY A 55 0.15 -5.78 13.38
CA GLY A 55 -1.27 -5.59 13.08
C GLY A 55 -1.53 -5.16 11.63
N PHE A 56 -2.79 -4.82 11.36
CA PHE A 56 -3.22 -4.29 10.06
C PHE A 56 -3.77 -2.88 10.21
N ILE A 57 -3.72 -2.12 9.12
CA ILE A 57 -4.36 -0.81 8.97
C ILE A 57 -5.16 -0.81 7.67
N ARG A 58 -6.26 -0.06 7.65
CA ARG A 58 -7.03 0.16 6.41
C ARG A 58 -6.49 1.37 5.65
N LEU A 59 -6.42 1.27 4.33
CA LEU A 59 -6.07 2.40 3.46
C LEU A 59 -6.96 3.62 3.71
N GLU A 60 -8.24 3.41 4.02
CA GLU A 60 -9.16 4.47 4.44
C GLU A 60 -8.66 5.24 5.67
N GLN A 61 -8.09 4.55 6.66
CA GLN A 61 -7.55 5.21 7.87
C GLN A 61 -6.35 6.08 7.51
N LEU A 62 -5.46 5.60 6.63
CA LEU A 62 -4.35 6.40 6.12
C LEU A 62 -4.83 7.65 5.38
N ARG A 63 -5.85 7.53 4.51
CA ARG A 63 -6.44 8.67 3.81
C ARG A 63 -7.04 9.68 4.77
N ASN A 64 -7.83 9.22 5.74
CA ASN A 64 -8.51 10.10 6.68
C ASN A 64 -7.52 10.82 7.60
N GLN A 65 -6.41 10.18 7.95
CA GLN A 65 -5.41 10.74 8.86
C GLN A 65 -4.41 11.66 8.16
N PHE A 66 -3.96 11.31 6.95
CA PHE A 66 -2.83 11.98 6.29
C PHE A 66 -3.17 12.60 4.92
N GLY A 67 -4.31 12.23 4.32
CA GLY A 67 -4.68 12.58 2.95
C GLY A 67 -4.22 11.56 1.92
N SER A 68 -4.82 11.58 0.72
CA SER A 68 -4.52 10.62 -0.37
C SER A 68 -3.12 10.77 -0.97
N GLU A 69 -2.57 11.99 -0.92
CA GLU A 69 -1.29 12.34 -1.57
C GLU A 69 -0.07 12.15 -0.65
N TYR A 70 -0.29 11.83 0.62
CA TYR A 70 0.80 11.75 1.60
C TYR A 70 1.72 10.55 1.38
N PHE A 71 1.16 9.46 0.85
CA PHE A 71 1.85 8.21 0.63
C PHE A 71 1.85 7.85 -0.84
N LYS A 72 2.99 7.36 -1.31
CA LYS A 72 3.15 6.71 -2.61
C LYS A 72 3.43 5.23 -2.41
N PHE A 73 2.93 4.41 -3.32
CA PHE A 73 3.01 2.96 -3.27
C PHE A 73 3.68 2.47 -4.55
N ILE A 74 4.67 1.61 -4.42
CA ILE A 74 5.32 0.97 -5.56
C ILE A 74 5.06 -0.53 -5.41
N PRO A 75 4.20 -1.13 -6.25
CA PRO A 75 3.99 -2.57 -6.17
C PRO A 75 5.29 -3.30 -6.48
N LEU A 76 5.57 -4.36 -5.73
CA LEU A 76 6.74 -5.21 -5.92
C LEU A 76 6.33 -6.42 -6.75
N ALA A 77 7.14 -6.77 -7.75
CA ALA A 77 6.88 -7.96 -8.55
C ALA A 77 6.96 -9.20 -7.66
N LYS A 78 5.98 -10.12 -7.77
CA LYS A 78 6.11 -11.45 -7.16
C LYS A 78 7.34 -12.12 -7.75
N SER A 79 8.26 -12.53 -6.87
CA SER A 79 9.45 -13.32 -7.22
C SER A 79 9.06 -14.72 -7.66
#